data_AF-A0A950RTS8-F1
#
_entry.id   AF-A0A950RTS8-F1
#
_cell.length_a   1.000
_cell.length_b   1.000
_cell.length_c   1.000
_cell.angle_alpha   90.00
_cell.angle_beta   90.00
_cell.angle_gamma   90.00
#
_symmetry.space_group_name_H-M   'P 1'
#
loop_
_entity.id
_entity.type
_entity.pdbx_description
1 polymer ?
#
loop_
_entity_poly.entity_id
_entity_poly.type
_entity_poly.pdbx_seq_one_letter_code
_entity_poly.pdbx_strand_id
1 'polypeptide(L)'
;MNTEYCSIHPEGDDSPWVPARLWDDSDIRNLSLMCEMAHEHGALAGVEIHYAGPQSTGYEARLVPRGVSAMPSETLYMNSCYEMDREEMEELIGFYVAAARRARSAGFDIINLHAAECGPVPAHFL
;
A
#
# COMPACT_ATOMS: atom_id res chain seq x y z
N MET A 1 -6.46 -2.10 -17.01
CA MET A 1 -5.75 -0.90 -16.52
C MET A 1 -5.45 -1.12 -15.06
N ASN A 2 -4.26 -0.79 -14.58
CA ASN A 2 -3.89 -0.94 -13.16
C ASN A 2 -3.50 0.44 -12.62
N THR A 3 -3.65 0.66 -11.32
CA THR A 3 -3.01 1.80 -10.65
C THR A 3 -1.50 1.62 -10.63
N GLU A 4 -0.79 2.69 -10.28
CA GLU A 4 0.50 2.62 -9.60
C GLU A 4 0.40 1.86 -8.27
N TYR A 5 1.50 1.81 -7.50
CA TYR A 5 1.47 1.26 -6.15
C TYR A 5 0.52 2.05 -5.25
N CYS A 6 -0.33 1.34 -4.53
CA CYS A 6 -1.43 1.90 -3.75
C CYS A 6 -1.21 1.59 -2.27
N SER A 7 -0.92 2.64 -1.49
CA SER A 7 -0.66 2.52 -0.06
C SER A 7 -1.90 2.07 0.70
N ILE A 8 -1.77 1.00 1.49
CA ILE A 8 -2.89 0.39 2.23
C ILE A 8 -3.15 1.01 3.60
N HIS A 9 -2.19 1.76 4.13
CA HIS A 9 -2.23 2.33 5.48
C HIS A 9 -1.35 3.59 5.57
N PRO A 10 -1.69 4.59 6.41
CA PRO A 10 -0.85 5.79 6.58
C PRO A 10 0.59 5.54 7.03
N GLU A 11 0.88 4.40 7.67
CA GLU A 11 2.27 3.99 7.95
C GLU A 11 3.09 3.75 6.67
N GLY A 12 2.41 3.39 5.58
CA GLY A 12 2.95 3.25 4.24
C GLY A 12 3.03 4.57 3.47
N ASP A 13 3.13 5.72 4.15
CA ASP A 13 3.27 7.04 3.51
C ASP A 13 4.63 7.19 2.83
N ASP A 14 4.59 7.66 1.59
CA ASP A 14 5.74 7.84 0.69
C ASP A 14 5.93 9.29 0.25
N SER A 15 5.36 10.25 0.99
CA SER A 15 5.54 11.67 0.69
C SER A 15 7.03 12.06 0.64
N PRO A 16 7.51 12.83 -0.35
CA PRO A 16 6.75 13.68 -1.29
C PRO A 16 6.32 12.98 -2.59
N TRP A 17 6.59 11.68 -2.75
CA TRP A 17 6.02 10.93 -3.87
C TRP A 17 4.51 10.78 -3.66
N VAL A 18 3.78 10.73 -4.77
CA VAL A 18 2.31 10.77 -4.77
C VAL A 18 1.79 9.43 -5.28
N PRO A 19 1.67 8.41 -4.41
CA PRO A 19 1.02 7.16 -4.76
C PRO A 19 -0.49 7.27 -4.65
N ALA A 20 -1.19 6.29 -5.24
CA ALA A 20 -2.55 5.99 -4.85
C ALA A 20 -2.62 5.60 -3.37
N ARG A 21 -3.79 5.80 -2.76
CA ARG A 21 -4.07 5.46 -1.36
C ARG A 21 -5.40 4.71 -1.29
N LEU A 22 -5.52 3.79 -0.34
CA LEU A 22 -6.76 3.08 0.01
C LEU A 22 -6.90 2.99 1.54
N TRP A 23 -6.74 4.13 2.19
CA TRP A 23 -6.73 4.26 3.65
C TRP A 23 -8.14 4.35 4.22
N ASP A 24 -9.04 5.07 3.53
CA ASP A 24 -10.40 5.33 4.01
C ASP A 24 -11.46 5.40 2.90
N ASP A 25 -12.69 5.77 3.27
CA ASP A 25 -13.84 5.83 2.36
C ASP A 25 -13.76 7.00 1.36
N SER A 26 -12.94 8.01 1.62
CA SER A 26 -12.69 9.10 0.67
C SER A 26 -11.84 8.61 -0.50
N ASP A 27 -10.85 7.76 -0.23
CA ASP A 27 -10.04 7.11 -1.26
C ASP A 27 -10.88 6.18 -2.15
N ILE A 28 -11.81 5.43 -1.56
CA ILE A 28 -12.76 4.57 -2.30
C ILE A 28 -13.54 5.42 -3.31
N ARG A 29 -14.07 6.57 -2.88
CA ARG A 29 -14.82 7.49 -3.74
C ARG A 29 -13.96 8.05 -4.87
N ASN A 30 -12.71 8.37 -4.60
CA ASN A 30 -11.82 8.94 -5.59
C ASN A 30 -11.43 7.89 -6.64
N LEU A 31 -11.09 6.67 -6.21
CA LEU A 31 -10.66 5.59 -7.09
C LEU A 31 -11.82 4.91 -7.83
N SER A 32 -13.05 5.00 -7.33
CA SER A 32 -14.23 4.46 -8.05
C SER A 32 -14.44 5.16 -9.38
N LEU A 33 -14.12 6.46 -9.48
CA LEU A 33 -14.19 7.20 -10.74
C LEU A 33 -13.27 6.59 -11.81
N MET A 34 -12.07 6.11 -11.43
CA MET A 34 -11.18 5.43 -12.36
C MET A 34 -11.75 4.08 -12.80
N CYS A 35 -12.31 3.31 -11.86
CA CYS A 35 -12.92 2.01 -12.14
C CYS A 35 -14.13 2.16 -13.07
N GLU A 36 -15.03 3.09 -12.77
CA GLU A 36 -16.20 3.42 -13.59
C GLU A 36 -15.79 3.78 -15.02
N MET A 37 -14.80 4.67 -15.19
CA MET A 37 -14.28 5.02 -16.51
C MET A 37 -13.66 3.83 -17.25
N ALA A 38 -12.94 2.94 -16.56
CA ALA A 38 -12.39 1.74 -17.18
C ALA A 38 -13.51 0.82 -17.70
N HIS A 39 -14.54 0.63 -16.88
CA HIS A 39 -15.70 -0.21 -17.17
C HIS A 39 -16.57 0.35 -18.29
N GLU A 40 -16.73 1.68 -18.40
CA GLU A 40 -17.41 2.35 -19.53
C GLU A 40 -16.80 1.97 -20.89
N HIS A 41 -15.49 1.68 -20.91
CA HIS A 41 -14.77 1.23 -22.10
C HIS A 41 -14.62 -0.30 -22.19
N GLY A 42 -15.30 -1.07 -21.33
CA GLY A 42 -15.25 -2.53 -21.31
C GLY A 42 -13.90 -3.11 -20.87
N ALA A 43 -13.05 -2.32 -20.22
CA ALA A 43 -11.76 -2.76 -19.69
C ALA A 43 -11.88 -3.15 -18.22
N LEU A 44 -11.01 -4.04 -17.75
CA LEU A 44 -10.89 -4.36 -16.31
C LEU A 44 -10.00 -3.33 -15.60
N ALA A 45 -10.37 -3.01 -14.37
CA ALA A 45 -9.60 -2.16 -13.46
C ALA A 45 -8.87 -3.01 -12.41
N GLY A 46 -7.59 -2.76 -12.21
CA GLY A 46 -6.77 -3.38 -11.17
C GLY A 46 -6.24 -2.34 -10.20
N VAL A 47 -5.94 -2.80 -8.98
CA VAL A 47 -5.17 -2.05 -8.00
C VAL A 47 -3.98 -2.88 -7.53
N GLU A 48 -2.85 -2.22 -7.32
CA GLU A 48 -1.65 -2.81 -6.74
C GLU A 48 -1.48 -2.35 -5.29
N ILE A 49 -1.89 -3.18 -4.33
CA ILE A 49 -1.84 -2.83 -2.92
C ILE A 49 -0.43 -3.03 -2.34
N HIS A 50 0.03 -2.03 -1.59
CA HIS A 50 1.42 -1.85 -1.21
C HIS A 50 1.57 -1.39 0.25
N TYR A 51 2.60 -1.93 0.92
CA TYR A 51 3.11 -1.45 2.21
C TYR A 51 4.64 -1.42 2.16
N ALA A 52 5.23 -0.23 2.23
CA ALA A 52 6.64 0.01 1.88
C ALA A 52 7.64 -0.31 3.01
N GLY A 53 7.19 -0.54 4.24
CA GLY A 53 8.05 -0.82 5.39
C GLY A 53 9.22 0.18 5.51
N PRO A 54 10.48 -0.27 5.48
CA PRO A 54 11.64 0.62 5.65
C PRO A 54 11.71 1.75 4.61
N GLN A 55 11.03 1.63 3.46
CA GLN A 55 11.01 2.69 2.46
C GLN A 55 9.99 3.80 2.75
N SER A 56 9.03 3.60 3.65
CA SER A 56 8.08 4.66 3.97
C SER A 56 8.77 5.86 4.62
N THR A 57 8.48 7.05 4.12
CA THR A 57 9.07 8.31 4.61
C THR A 57 8.34 8.85 5.83
N GLY A 58 7.02 8.64 5.91
CA GLY A 58 6.17 9.18 6.96
C GLY A 58 6.19 10.72 7.05
N TYR A 59 6.57 11.45 5.99
CA TYR A 59 6.68 12.92 6.04
C TYR A 59 5.33 13.62 6.21
N GLU A 60 4.25 13.04 5.68
CA GLU A 60 2.89 13.51 5.87
C GLU A 60 2.26 12.85 7.11
N ALA A 61 2.24 11.52 7.16
CA ALA A 61 1.53 10.78 8.21
C ALA A 61 2.20 10.85 9.58
N ARG A 62 3.52 11.10 9.62
CA ARG A 62 4.35 11.14 10.84
C ARG A 62 4.29 9.86 11.68
N LEU A 63 4.07 8.73 11.00
CA LEU A 63 4.08 7.40 11.61
C LEU A 63 5.40 6.69 11.31
N VAL A 64 5.79 5.78 12.21
CA VAL A 64 6.99 4.96 12.05
C VAL A 64 6.57 3.65 11.36
N PRO A 65 7.18 3.27 10.24
CA PRO A 65 6.83 2.04 9.58
C PRO A 65 7.41 0.82 10.31
N ARG A 66 6.78 -0.33 10.06
CA ARG A 66 7.18 -1.64 10.61
C ARG A 66 7.72 -2.55 9.51
N GLY A 67 8.60 -3.49 9.86
CA GLY A 67 9.24 -4.40 8.91
C GLY A 67 9.57 -5.76 9.52
N VAL A 68 10.16 -6.63 8.70
CA VAL A 68 10.54 -8.00 9.10
C VAL A 68 11.68 -8.04 10.14
N SER A 69 12.43 -6.94 10.23
CA SER A 69 13.54 -6.73 11.14
C SER A 69 13.75 -5.23 11.27
N ALA A 70 14.47 -4.79 12.31
CA ALA A 70 14.92 -3.41 12.40
C ALA A 70 16.00 -3.19 11.32
N MET A 71 15.65 -2.48 10.26
CA MET A 71 16.52 -2.29 9.10
C MET A 71 16.38 -0.89 8.48
N PRO A 72 17.46 -0.33 7.91
CA PRO A 72 17.39 0.88 7.12
C PRO A 72 16.77 0.62 5.74
N SER A 73 16.29 1.68 5.09
CA SER A 73 15.99 1.65 3.66
C SER A 73 17.26 1.48 2.83
N GLU A 74 17.18 0.70 1.75
CA GLU A 74 18.27 0.56 0.78
C GLU A 74 18.36 1.75 -0.19
N THR A 75 17.26 2.49 -0.37
CA THR A 75 17.11 3.55 -1.38
C THR A 75 17.01 4.95 -0.77
N LEU A 76 16.45 5.06 0.44
CA LEU A 76 16.19 6.34 1.12
C LEU A 76 17.08 6.47 2.35
N TYR A 77 18.25 7.09 2.15
CA TYR A 77 19.17 7.43 3.23
C TYR A 77 18.42 8.24 4.31
N MET A 78 18.37 7.70 5.53
CA MET A 78 17.66 8.19 6.74
C MET A 78 16.31 7.53 7.06
N ASN A 79 15.74 6.71 6.17
CA ASN A 79 14.54 5.94 6.50
C ASN A 79 14.91 4.59 7.15
N SER A 80 14.09 4.15 8.09
CA SER A 80 14.21 2.85 8.74
C SER A 80 12.87 2.41 9.31
N CYS A 81 12.72 1.11 9.53
CA CYS A 81 11.58 0.55 10.25
C CYS A 81 12.03 -0.17 11.53
N TYR A 82 11.07 -0.42 12.43
CA TYR A 82 11.26 -1.33 13.55
C TYR A 82 10.80 -2.76 13.19
N GLU A 83 11.30 -3.74 13.92
CA GLU A 83 10.90 -5.14 13.78
C GLU A 83 9.49 -5.35 14.34
N MET A 84 8.61 -5.93 13.52
CA MET A 84 7.26 -6.33 13.95
C MET A 84 7.32 -7.50 14.93
N ASP A 85 6.46 -7.45 15.96
CA ASP A 85 6.08 -8.65 16.71
C ASP A 85 4.98 -9.47 15.98
N ARG A 86 4.50 -10.53 16.64
CA ARG A 86 3.49 -11.43 16.05
C ARG A 86 2.15 -10.73 15.88
N GLU A 87 1.74 -9.98 16.89
CA GLU A 87 0.49 -9.24 16.93
C GLU A 87 0.47 -8.15 15.84
N GLU A 88 1.59 -7.46 15.66
CA GLU A 88 1.78 -6.43 14.63
C GLU A 88 1.82 -7.02 13.21
N MET A 89 2.32 -8.25 13.03
CA MET A 89 2.20 -8.97 11.77
C MET A 89 0.74 -9.33 11.44
N GLU A 90 -0.04 -9.77 12.43
CA GLU A 90 -1.48 -10.04 12.26
C GLU A 90 -2.24 -8.74 11.94
N GLU A 91 -1.87 -7.63 12.55
CA GLU A 91 -2.42 -6.31 12.25
C GLU A 91 -2.09 -5.87 10.81
N LEU A 92 -0.85 -6.06 10.36
CA LEU A 92 -0.45 -5.75 8.98
C LEU A 92 -1.24 -6.59 7.97
N ILE A 93 -1.46 -7.87 8.23
CA ILE A 93 -2.36 -8.71 7.42
C ILE A 93 -3.77 -8.12 7.41
N GLY A 94 -4.24 -7.63 8.56
CA GLY A 94 -5.49 -6.88 8.69
C GLY A 94 -5.55 -5.66 7.77
N PHE A 95 -4.47 -4.89 7.63
CA PHE A 95 -4.39 -3.76 6.70
C PHE A 95 -4.54 -4.20 5.24
N TYR A 96 -3.86 -5.28 4.82
CA TYR A 96 -4.02 -5.83 3.47
C TYR A 96 -5.46 -6.30 3.20
N VAL A 97 -6.07 -6.98 4.16
CA VAL A 97 -7.48 -7.44 4.04
C VAL A 97 -8.44 -6.25 3.98
N ALA A 98 -8.21 -5.22 4.80
CA ALA A 98 -9.03 -4.00 4.78
C ALA A 98 -8.92 -3.29 3.43
N ALA A 99 -7.70 -3.08 2.92
CA ALA A 99 -7.47 -2.47 1.61
C ALA A 99 -8.08 -3.29 0.47
N ALA A 100 -7.97 -4.62 0.50
CA ALA A 100 -8.62 -5.48 -0.49
C ALA A 100 -10.16 -5.36 -0.47
N ARG A 101 -10.76 -5.22 0.72
CA ARG A 101 -12.20 -4.95 0.86
C ARG A 101 -12.58 -3.58 0.31
N ARG A 102 -11.78 -2.54 0.60
CA ARG A 102 -11.98 -1.19 0.06
C ARG A 102 -11.84 -1.14 -1.45
N ALA A 103 -10.84 -1.84 -2.00
CA ALA A 103 -10.63 -1.98 -3.44
C ALA A 103 -11.86 -2.60 -4.12
N ARG A 104 -12.41 -3.68 -3.56
CA ARG A 104 -13.64 -4.28 -4.06
C ARG A 104 -14.81 -3.28 -4.00
N SER A 105 -14.94 -2.52 -2.91
CA SER A 105 -15.97 -1.48 -2.79
C SER A 105 -15.80 -0.35 -3.80
N ALA A 106 -14.57 -0.01 -4.19
CA ALA A 106 -14.28 0.98 -5.23
C ALA A 106 -14.59 0.48 -6.65
N GLY A 107 -14.78 -0.83 -6.84
CA GLY A 107 -15.08 -1.43 -8.14
C GLY A 107 -13.87 -2.01 -8.87
N PHE A 108 -12.74 -2.24 -8.20
CA PHE A 108 -11.62 -2.94 -8.81
C PHE A 108 -11.95 -4.43 -9.07
N ASP A 109 -11.54 -4.94 -10.23
CA ASP A 109 -11.71 -6.34 -10.65
C ASP A 109 -10.52 -7.21 -10.25
N ILE A 110 -9.34 -6.60 -10.17
CA ILE A 110 -8.06 -7.29 -9.92
C ILE A 110 -7.38 -6.65 -8.72
N ILE A 111 -6.89 -7.48 -7.80
CA ILE A 111 -6.07 -7.04 -6.66
C ILE A 111 -4.70 -7.70 -6.81
N ASN A 112 -3.68 -6.88 -7.01
CA ASN A 112 -2.29 -7.30 -7.07
C ASN A 112 -1.62 -7.02 -5.72
N LEU A 113 -0.99 -8.04 -5.15
CA LEU A 113 -0.11 -7.87 -3.99
C LEU A 113 1.27 -7.44 -4.48
N HIS A 114 1.70 -6.23 -4.14
CA HIS A 114 3.04 -5.79 -4.48
C HIS A 114 4.07 -6.57 -3.63
N ALA A 115 4.85 -7.42 -4.29
CA ALA A 115 5.90 -8.24 -3.69
C ALA A 115 7.14 -8.34 -4.61
N ALA A 116 7.48 -7.23 -5.26
CA ALA A 116 8.57 -7.12 -6.22
C ALA A 116 9.39 -5.84 -5.94
N GLU A 117 10.48 -5.67 -6.68
CA GLU A 117 11.42 -4.55 -6.55
C GLU A 117 12.02 -4.43 -5.13
N CYS A 118 12.72 -3.32 -4.86
CA CYS A 118 13.20 -3.00 -3.53
C CYS A 118 12.05 -2.30 -2.81
N GLY A 119 11.43 -2.89 -1.77
CA GLY A 119 10.55 -2.10 -0.91
C GLY A 119 9.42 -2.77 -0.12
N PRO A 120 8.56 -3.57 -0.75
CA PRO A 120 7.36 -4.02 -0.05
C PRO A 120 7.68 -5.08 0.99
N VAL A 121 7.03 -5.01 2.16
CA VAL A 121 7.24 -5.97 3.26
C VAL A 121 7.15 -7.45 2.83
N PRO A 122 6.22 -7.88 1.94
CA PRO A 122 6.21 -9.26 1.47
C PRO A 122 7.52 -9.73 0.81
N ALA A 123 8.22 -8.85 0.10
CA ALA A 123 9.49 -9.18 -0.55
C ALA A 123 10.63 -9.31 0.48
N HIS A 124 10.60 -8.56 1.59
CA HIS A 124 11.60 -8.64 2.65
C HIS A 124 11.55 -9.95 3.46
N PHE A 125 10.48 -10.74 3.34
CA PHE A 125 10.38 -12.08 3.95
C PHE A 125 11.06 -13.20 3.13
N LEU A 126 11.48 -12.92 1.89
CA LEU A 126 12.01 -13.90 0.93
C LEU A 126 13.53 -13.78 0.74
#